data_AF-A0A1E1GH24-F1
#
_entry.id   AF-A0A1E1GH24-F1
#
_cell.length_a   1.000
_cell.length_b   1.000
_cell.length_c   1.000
_cell.angle_alpha   90.00
_cell.angle_beta   90.00
_cell.angle_gamma   90.00
#
_symmetry.space_group_name_H-M   'P 1'
#
loop_
_entity.id
_entity.type
_entity.pdbx_description
1 polymer ?
#
loop_
_entity_poly.entity_id
_entity_poly.type
_entity_poly.pdbx_seq_one_letter_code
_entity_poly.pdbx_strand_id
1 'polypeptide(L)'
;ESYKVIVAEAAKNAMDAAGFEIYERVFIVAPLMDGDRIAGAVGFGTRDEKFYVFKAKAVICALGGAVHVFRPRSTGGGQGRSWYPPFNSGSSAFFTIKAGAEMTCQEVRFIPVRFKDA
;
A
#
# COMPACT_ATOMS: atom_id res chain seq x y z
N GLU A 1 -9.15 18.21 0.03
CA GLU A 1 -8.06 17.27 -0.33
C GLU A 1 -7.02 18.03 -1.14
N SER A 2 -5.70 17.97 -0.92
CA SER A 2 -4.85 17.68 0.23
C SER A 2 -3.44 18.11 -0.18
N TYR A 3 -2.71 18.85 0.67
CA TYR A 3 -1.31 19.29 0.45
C TYR A 3 -0.29 18.13 0.25
N LYS A 4 -0.76 16.88 0.23
CA LYS A 4 0.02 15.66 0.02
C LYS A 4 0.88 15.70 -1.24
N VAL A 5 0.39 16.24 -2.36
CA VAL A 5 1.18 16.29 -3.60
C VAL A 5 2.39 17.21 -3.41
N ILE A 6 2.18 18.39 -2.79
CA ILE A 6 3.24 19.35 -2.48
C ILE A 6 4.29 18.71 -1.56
N VAL A 7 3.85 18.00 -0.51
CA VAL A 7 4.76 17.31 0.41
C VAL A 7 5.45 16.11 -0.26
N ALA A 8 4.77 15.40 -1.17
CA ALA A 8 5.36 14.30 -1.91
C ALA A 8 6.45 14.76 -2.87
N GLU A 9 6.26 15.88 -3.57
CA GLU A 9 7.30 16.48 -4.42
C GLU A 9 8.52 16.90 -3.60
N ALA A 10 8.32 17.59 -2.47
CA ALA A 10 9.40 17.95 -1.57
C ALA A 10 10.17 16.72 -1.05
N ALA A 11 9.45 15.65 -0.68
CA ALA A 11 10.06 14.40 -0.22
C ALA A 11 10.88 13.71 -1.32
N LYS A 12 10.38 13.67 -2.56
CA LYS A 12 11.11 13.10 -3.70
C LYS A 12 12.42 13.85 -3.96
N ASN A 13 12.36 15.18 -3.98
CA ASN A 13 13.56 16.01 -4.19
C ASN A 13 14.60 15.79 -3.09
N ALA A 14 14.15 15.67 -1.83
CA ALA A 14 15.05 15.40 -0.72
C ALA A 14 15.68 13.99 -0.80
N MET A 15 14.91 13.00 -1.23
CA MET A 15 15.40 11.63 -1.42
C MET A 15 16.43 11.54 -2.56
N ASP A 16 16.17 12.22 -3.68
CA ASP A 16 17.09 12.30 -4.81
C ASP A 16 18.40 13.00 -4.42
N ALA A 17 18.31 14.14 -3.73
CA ALA A 17 19.47 14.86 -3.22
C ALA A 17 20.31 14.04 -2.21
N ALA A 18 19.69 13.10 -1.51
CA ALA A 18 20.36 12.17 -0.60
C ALA A 18 20.86 10.88 -1.29
N GLY A 19 20.65 10.73 -2.60
CA GLY A 19 21.11 9.58 -3.39
C GLY A 19 20.27 8.31 -3.21
N PHE A 20 19.01 8.43 -2.78
CA PHE A 20 18.11 7.29 -2.69
C PHE A 20 17.45 6.97 -4.04
N GLU A 21 17.24 5.68 -4.30
CA GLU A 21 16.50 5.24 -5.48
C GLU A 21 15.00 5.19 -5.21
N ILE A 22 14.20 5.75 -6.12
CA ILE A 22 12.74 5.70 -6.07
C ILE A 22 12.20 4.95 -7.28
N TYR A 23 11.43 3.89 -7.03
CA TYR A 23 10.73 3.12 -8.04
C TYR A 23 9.24 3.46 -8.01
N GLU A 24 8.79 4.27 -8.96
CA GLU A 24 7.36 4.59 -9.11
C GLU A 24 6.67 3.63 -10.07
N ARG A 25 5.34 3.52 -9.95
CA ARG A 25 4.50 2.68 -10.84
C ARG A 25 4.85 1.19 -10.81
N VAL A 26 5.55 0.73 -9.78
CA VAL A 26 5.78 -0.69 -9.48
C VAL A 26 4.81 -1.13 -8.39
N PHE A 27 4.00 -2.15 -8.69
CA PHE A 27 3.09 -2.74 -7.72
C PHE A 27 3.73 -3.96 -7.08
N ILE A 28 3.95 -3.92 -5.77
CA ILE A 28 4.49 -5.05 -4.99
C ILE A 28 3.38 -6.08 -4.76
N VAL A 29 3.62 -7.33 -5.15
CA VAL A 29 2.63 -8.41 -5.08
C VAL A 29 2.86 -9.37 -3.92
N ALA A 30 4.10 -9.63 -3.52
CA ALA A 30 4.41 -10.61 -2.48
C ALA A 30 5.79 -10.38 -1.82
N PRO A 31 5.99 -10.83 -0.57
CA PRO A 31 7.32 -10.91 0.04
C PRO A 31 8.18 -11.96 -0.67
N LEU A 32 9.48 -11.71 -0.73
CA LEU A 32 10.48 -12.72 -1.09
C LEU A 32 11.08 -13.27 0.20
N MET A 33 11.00 -14.59 0.40
CA MET A 33 11.42 -15.25 1.64
C MET A 33 12.62 -16.19 1.40
N ASP A 34 13.44 -16.35 2.43
CA ASP A 34 14.55 -17.31 2.54
C ASP A 34 14.35 -18.10 3.84
N GLY A 35 13.65 -19.23 3.74
CA GLY A 35 13.04 -19.88 4.91
C GLY A 35 12.07 -18.93 5.62
N ASP A 36 12.25 -18.76 6.92
CA ASP A 36 11.45 -17.86 7.77
C ASP A 36 11.98 -16.41 7.79
N ARG A 37 13.01 -16.11 7.00
CA ARG A 37 13.64 -14.78 6.95
C ARG A 37 13.20 -14.02 5.70
N ILE A 38 12.88 -12.73 5.86
CA ILE A 38 12.65 -11.84 4.73
C ILE A 38 13.93 -11.69 3.88
N ALA A 39 13.79 -11.86 2.57
CA ALA A 39 14.85 -11.69 1.58
C ALA A 39 14.55 -10.58 0.57
N GLY A 40 13.37 -9.96 0.65
CA GLY A 40 12.99 -8.81 -0.18
C GLY A 40 11.53 -8.82 -0.59
N ALA A 41 11.23 -8.38 -1.81
CA ALA A 41 9.88 -8.31 -2.35
C ALA A 41 9.87 -8.50 -3.87
N VAL A 42 8.76 -9.00 -4.40
CA VAL A 42 8.52 -9.12 -5.84
C VAL A 42 7.32 -8.27 -6.26
N GLY A 43 7.37 -7.76 -7.49
CA GLY A 43 6.35 -6.89 -8.03
C GLY A 43 6.41 -6.82 -9.55
N PHE A 44 5.51 -6.05 -10.15
CA PHE A 44 5.55 -5.77 -11.57
C PHE A 44 5.29 -4.29 -11.84
N GLY A 45 5.89 -3.79 -12.91
CA GLY A 45 5.64 -2.44 -13.37
C GLY A 45 4.30 -2.35 -14.08
N THR A 46 3.54 -1.31 -13.73
CA THR A 46 2.22 -1.04 -14.31
C THR A 46 2.30 -0.27 -15.64
N ARG A 47 3.51 0.04 -16.11
CA ARG A 47 3.75 0.88 -17.30
C ARG A 47 4.90 0.42 -18.20
N ASP A 48 5.69 -0.56 -17.80
CA ASP A 48 6.93 -0.91 -18.51
C ASP A 48 7.15 -2.41 -18.71
N GLU A 49 6.10 -3.24 -18.50
CA GLU A 49 6.11 -4.69 -18.73
C GLU A 49 7.26 -5.44 -18.03
N LYS A 50 7.82 -4.88 -16.96
CA LYS A 50 8.91 -5.49 -16.20
C LYS A 50 8.40 -6.19 -14.96
N PHE A 51 8.96 -7.37 -14.71
CA PHE A 51 8.88 -8.02 -13.41
C PHE A 51 10.08 -7.60 -12.55
N TYR A 52 9.80 -7.15 -11.34
CA TYR A 52 10.80 -6.64 -10.40
C TYR A 52 11.05 -7.65 -9.29
N VAL A 53 12.32 -7.92 -9.04
CA VAL A 53 12.80 -8.71 -7.89
C VAL A 53 13.72 -7.83 -7.06
N PHE A 54 13.21 -7.31 -5.95
CA PHE A 54 14.00 -6.55 -4.99
C PHE A 54 14.58 -7.51 -3.96
N LYS A 55 15.90 -7.62 -3.89
CA LYS A 55 16.60 -8.36 -2.83
C LYS A 55 17.02 -7.38 -1.74
N ALA A 56 16.66 -7.65 -0.49
CA ALA A 56 16.97 -6.77 0.63
C ALA A 56 17.23 -7.56 1.92
N LYS A 57 18.06 -6.98 2.80
CA LYS A 57 18.33 -7.55 4.14
C LYS A 57 17.24 -7.21 5.15
N ALA A 58 16.55 -6.10 4.94
CA ALA A 58 15.44 -5.62 5.74
C ALA A 58 14.40 -4.99 4.80
N VAL A 59 13.11 -5.14 5.14
CA VAL A 59 11.99 -4.60 4.37
C VAL A 59 11.04 -3.91 5.33
N ILE A 60 10.63 -2.68 5.00
CA ILE A 60 9.57 -1.96 5.69
C ILE A 60 8.29 -2.07 4.87
N CYS A 61 7.22 -2.56 5.49
CA CYS A 61 5.91 -2.65 4.84
C CYS A 61 5.06 -1.42 5.17
N ALA A 62 4.93 -0.50 4.21
CA ALA A 62 4.14 0.74 4.34
C ALA A 62 3.08 0.86 3.22
N LEU A 63 2.30 -0.20 3.00
CA LEU A 63 1.38 -0.34 1.86
C LEU A 63 -0.09 0.00 2.20
N GLY A 64 -0.32 0.74 3.29
CA GLY A 64 -1.64 1.20 3.71
C GLY A 64 -2.55 0.12 4.30
N GLY A 65 -3.79 0.51 4.60
CA GLY A 65 -4.83 -0.39 5.14
C GLY A 65 -5.62 -1.15 4.07
N ALA A 66 -6.86 -1.52 4.39
CA ALA A 66 -7.78 -2.19 3.47
C ALA A 66 -9.12 -1.44 3.36
N VAL A 67 -9.56 -1.20 2.12
CA VAL A 67 -10.83 -0.57 1.75
C VAL A 67 -11.54 -1.46 0.73
N HIS A 68 -12.85 -1.25 0.56
CA HIS A 68 -13.72 -2.07 -0.33
C HIS A 68 -13.82 -3.56 0.02
N VAL A 69 -13.32 -3.97 1.19
CA VAL A 69 -13.57 -5.30 1.76
C VAL A 69 -15.02 -5.50 2.23
N PHE A 70 -15.75 -4.40 2.44
CA PHE A 70 -17.20 -4.39 2.70
C PHE A 70 -17.93 -3.62 1.60
N ARG A 71 -19.17 -4.02 1.30
CA ARG A 71 -20.04 -3.29 0.36
C ARG A 71 -20.25 -1.84 0.84
N PRO A 72 -19.91 -0.82 0.03
CA PRO A 72 -20.13 0.58 0.39
C PRO A 72 -21.62 0.97 0.33
N ARG A 73 -21.97 2.11 0.92
CA ARG A 73 -23.34 2.65 0.89
C ARG A 73 -23.78 3.10 -0.52
N SER A 74 -22.83 3.50 -1.36
CA SER A 74 -23.06 3.86 -2.76
C SER A 74 -22.38 2.82 -3.67
N THR A 75 -23.14 2.13 -4.53
CA THR A 75 -22.62 1.03 -5.37
C THR A 75 -22.55 1.33 -6.87
N GLY A 76 -23.02 2.50 -7.30
CA GLY A 76 -22.87 2.99 -8.68
C GLY A 76 -21.62 3.86 -8.84
N GLY A 77 -21.72 4.98 -9.56
CA GLY A 77 -20.61 5.93 -9.76
C GLY A 77 -19.99 6.50 -8.46
N GLY A 78 -20.69 6.39 -7.34
CA GLY A 78 -20.18 6.75 -6.01
C GLY A 78 -19.31 5.69 -5.33
N GLN A 79 -19.05 4.54 -5.95
CA GLN A 79 -18.30 3.44 -5.33
C GLN A 79 -16.88 3.84 -4.91
N GLY A 80 -16.21 4.73 -5.67
CA GLY A 80 -14.89 5.26 -5.34
C GLY A 80 -14.86 6.24 -4.17
N ARG A 81 -16.01 6.66 -3.63
CA ARG A 81 -16.13 7.62 -2.53
C ARG A 81 -16.10 6.92 -1.17
N SER A 82 -15.03 6.18 -0.91
CA SER A 82 -14.76 5.64 0.41
C SER A 82 -14.17 6.71 1.32
N TRP A 83 -14.45 6.64 2.63
CA TRP A 83 -13.84 7.58 3.60
C TRP A 83 -12.33 7.40 3.70
N TYR A 84 -11.86 6.15 3.73
CA TYR A 84 -10.44 5.81 3.66
C TYR A 84 -10.03 5.65 2.19
N PRO A 85 -8.76 5.86 1.80
CA PRO A 85 -8.41 5.95 0.39
C PRO A 85 -8.73 4.69 -0.42
N PRO A 86 -9.44 4.81 -1.56
CA PRO A 86 -9.93 3.65 -2.33
C PRO A 86 -8.82 2.82 -2.99
N PHE A 87 -7.60 3.37 -3.06
CA PHE A 87 -6.42 2.67 -3.57
C PHE A 87 -5.74 1.75 -2.56
N ASN A 88 -6.20 1.70 -1.31
CA ASN A 88 -5.69 0.80 -0.29
C ASN A 88 -6.43 -0.55 -0.32
N SER A 89 -5.81 -1.57 -0.90
CA SER A 89 -6.41 -2.90 -1.14
C SER A 89 -6.05 -3.97 -0.11
N GLY A 90 -5.48 -3.60 1.04
CA GLY A 90 -5.03 -4.57 2.05
C GLY A 90 -3.67 -5.21 1.75
N SER A 91 -2.86 -4.59 0.90
CA SER A 91 -1.55 -5.12 0.51
C SER A 91 -0.60 -5.31 1.70
N SER A 92 -0.64 -4.42 2.71
CA SER A 92 0.15 -4.62 3.93
C SER A 92 -0.24 -5.90 4.66
N ALA A 93 -1.54 -6.10 4.90
CA ALA A 93 -2.03 -7.29 5.58
C ALA A 93 -1.65 -8.57 4.82
N PHE A 94 -1.86 -8.60 3.50
CA PHE A 94 -1.44 -9.74 2.69
C PHE A 94 0.07 -9.99 2.78
N PHE A 95 0.88 -8.95 2.59
CA PHE A 95 2.34 -9.06 2.55
C PHE A 95 2.89 -9.59 3.88
N THR A 96 2.44 -9.05 5.00
CA THR A 96 2.94 -9.45 6.32
C THR A 96 2.44 -10.84 6.72
N ILE A 97 1.17 -11.17 6.47
CA ILE A 97 0.63 -12.51 6.73
C ILE A 97 1.38 -13.56 5.90
N LYS A 98 1.63 -13.29 4.61
CA LYS A 98 2.39 -14.20 3.75
C LYS A 98 3.86 -14.33 4.14
N ALA A 99 4.44 -13.31 4.75
CA ALA A 99 5.78 -13.36 5.32
C ALA A 99 5.84 -14.10 6.67
N GLY A 100 4.71 -14.57 7.21
CA GLY A 100 4.66 -15.25 8.50
C GLY A 100 4.72 -14.30 9.71
N ALA A 101 4.51 -13.00 9.50
CA ALA A 101 4.49 -12.03 10.59
C ALA A 101 3.25 -12.20 11.47
N GLU A 102 3.43 -12.10 12.78
CA GLU A 102 2.32 -12.10 13.73
C GLU A 102 1.42 -10.88 13.50
N MET A 103 0.11 -11.12 13.51
CA MET A 103 -0.91 -10.08 13.38
C MET A 103 -1.65 -9.94 14.70
N THR A 104 -2.06 -8.72 15.03
CA THR A 104 -2.85 -8.43 16.23
C THR A 104 -4.09 -7.62 15.89
N CYS A 105 -5.15 -7.76 16.69
CA CYS A 105 -6.39 -7.00 16.62
C CYS A 105 -7.03 -6.94 15.21
N GLN A 106 -6.96 -8.02 14.43
CA GLN A 106 -7.50 -8.03 13.05
C GLN A 106 -9.03 -7.94 12.99
N GLU A 107 -9.70 -8.23 14.11
CA GLU A 107 -11.14 -8.05 14.30
C GLU A 107 -11.54 -6.57 14.47
N VAL A 108 -10.60 -5.69 14.83
CA VAL A 108 -10.86 -4.27 15.05
C VAL A 108 -11.00 -3.57 13.71
N ARG A 109 -12.16 -2.94 13.51
CA ARG A 109 -12.49 -2.16 12.32
C ARG A 109 -12.86 -0.74 12.69
N PHE A 110 -12.47 0.21 11.85
CA PHE A 110 -12.85 1.61 12.03
C PHE A 110 -14.09 1.95 11.19
N ILE A 111 -15.16 2.39 11.84
CA ILE A 111 -16.41 2.81 11.19
C ILE A 111 -16.56 4.34 11.38
N PRO A 112 -16.18 5.15 10.39
CA PRO A 112 -16.22 6.61 10.52
C PRO A 112 -17.65 7.14 10.47
N VAL A 113 -18.03 7.98 11.44
CA VAL A 113 -19.24 8.82 11.37
C VAL A 113 -18.90 10.11 10.63
N ARG A 114 -19.50 10.30 9.45
CA ARG A 114 -19.25 11.44 8.55
C ARG A 114 -20.55 11.91 7.93
N PHE A 115 -20.52 13.09 7.31
CA PHE A 115 -21.64 13.57 6.51
C PHE A 115 -21.97 12.55 5.42
N LYS A 116 -23.26 12.25 5.28
CA LYS A 116 -23.79 11.57 4.11
C LYS A 116 -23.81 12.61 2.99
N ASP A 117 -23.35 12.24 1.81
CA ASP A 117 -23.55 13.07 0.60
C ASP A 117 -25.03 13.49 0.53
N ALA A 118 -25.28 14.77 0.21
CA ALA A 118 -26.60 15.23 -0.19
C ALA A 118 -27.03 14.54 -1.49
#